data_AF-A0A7Y7D885-F1
#
_entry.id   AF-A0A7Y7D885-F1
#
_cell.length_a   1.000
_cell.length_b   1.000
_cell.length_c   1.000
_cell.angle_alpha   90.00
_cell.angle_beta   90.00
_cell.angle_gamma   90.00
#
_symmetry.space_group_name_H-M   'P 1'
#
loop_
_entity.id
_entity.type
_entity.pdbx_description
1 polymer ?
#
loop_
_entity_poly.entity_id
_entity_poly.type
_entity_poly.pdbx_seq_one_letter_code
_entity_poly.pdbx_strand_id
1 'polypeptide(L)'
;MSSAFTPDATGYPERRDPDLGWRQSLERWLLAWPARLGSRFLKRELARLESGAGDSSVSSQVLREGIRLEGLNARTLPQWYAGMRRRGEDREVLAGALALIRGMAVQCDTPALQASVLALVCETKAMSGRAVHVLTPDDATTRQLESRLQTLLQPSGLRLARVLGDTPVRQRPVAYRASVTVVSVREALRDYLGDRIALNRTQGEITRKLARLLDRDPLQSARMCGLPFGIVVDGNRSLVEQACEPMIIAGRTGAESARLWAATALGLAEGLEEAVHYGVSADNSIDLTAEGRRELARRGADLASVWGNASRRDFDVTLALQALRFKSGQQYRVADQQIEFPPGAAQSDEMLHLLEVREGIPVTGHRVIRGKLTYQRFFRRYEELAAICGDLRGIRSELWNIYGLAGFCLTAPAGVAEAGAVPPLGKGDERVVRIIAALSEAGGKRARAVLLARRIRHKRRADARLRRSLLRYDKQLENITAFSGRAE
;
A
#
# COMPACT_ATOMS: atom_id res chain seq x y z
N MET A 1 -12.57 -15.92 19.20
CA MET A 1 -12.89 -14.93 20.24
C MET A 1 -13.16 -13.62 19.54
N SER A 2 -14.41 -13.15 19.61
CA SER A 2 -14.90 -11.94 18.94
C SER A 2 -14.11 -10.73 19.44
N SER A 3 -13.22 -10.16 18.62
CA SER A 3 -12.65 -8.85 18.92
C SER A 3 -13.76 -7.84 18.66
N ALA A 4 -14.29 -7.24 19.73
CA ALA A 4 -15.34 -6.25 19.66
C ALA A 4 -15.00 -5.17 18.62
N PHE A 5 -15.86 -5.08 17.60
CA PHE A 5 -15.84 -4.05 16.57
C PHE A 5 -16.05 -2.70 17.26
N THR A 6 -14.95 -2.02 17.57
CA THR A 6 -14.97 -0.64 18.06
C THR A 6 -14.51 0.24 16.90
N PRO A 7 -15.43 0.92 16.19
CA PRO A 7 -15.06 1.73 15.04
C PRO A 7 -13.98 2.75 15.41
N ASP A 8 -13.02 2.99 14.52
CA ASP A 8 -11.99 4.03 14.67
C ASP A 8 -12.66 5.41 14.84
N ALA A 9 -11.92 6.43 15.27
CA ALA A 9 -12.45 7.78 15.50
C ALA A 9 -13.16 8.38 14.27
N THR A 10 -12.90 7.84 13.06
CA THR A 10 -13.53 8.20 11.79
C THR A 10 -14.85 7.46 11.49
N GLY A 11 -15.15 6.35 12.16
CA GLY A 11 -16.33 5.51 11.88
C GLY A 11 -16.21 4.62 10.64
N TYR A 12 -15.04 4.59 9.98
CA TYR A 12 -14.80 3.77 8.80
C TYR A 12 -14.75 2.27 9.19
N PRO A 13 -15.44 1.36 8.46
CA PRO A 13 -15.49 -0.06 8.81
C PRO A 13 -14.16 -0.76 8.46
N GLU A 14 -13.26 -0.81 9.45
CA GLU A 14 -11.95 -1.44 9.34
C GLU A 14 -11.47 -1.94 10.70
N ARG A 15 -10.50 -2.85 10.68
CA ARG A 15 -9.76 -3.25 11.86
C ARG A 15 -8.84 -2.12 12.30
N ARG A 16 -8.91 -1.73 13.58
CA ARG A 16 -7.92 -0.81 14.17
C ARG A 16 -6.52 -1.42 14.07
N ASP A 17 -5.56 -0.64 13.61
CA ASP A 17 -4.15 -1.06 13.56
C ASP A 17 -3.74 -1.41 15.01
N PRO A 18 -3.37 -2.67 15.31
CA PRO A 18 -2.97 -3.02 16.66
C PRO A 18 -1.75 -2.19 17.07
N ASP A 19 -1.91 -1.39 18.11
CA ASP A 19 -0.79 -0.76 18.79
C ASP A 19 0.19 -1.86 19.21
N LEU A 20 1.35 -1.90 18.54
CA LEU A 20 2.38 -2.92 18.76
C LEU A 20 3.06 -2.68 20.12
N GLY A 21 2.33 -2.94 21.20
CA GLY A 21 2.83 -2.99 22.57
C GLY A 21 3.45 -4.36 22.87
N TRP A 22 4.28 -4.39 23.91
CA TRP A 22 4.98 -5.60 24.36
C TRP A 22 4.03 -6.77 24.70
N ARG A 23 2.82 -6.49 25.20
CA ARG A 23 1.79 -7.50 25.51
C ARG A 23 1.29 -8.26 24.28
N GLN A 24 1.07 -7.56 23.15
CA GLN A 24 0.66 -8.23 21.91
C GLN A 24 1.82 -8.97 21.23
N SER A 25 3.07 -8.56 21.46
CA SER A 25 4.23 -9.34 21.03
C SER A 25 4.33 -10.66 21.80
N LEU A 26 3.95 -10.66 23.09
CA LEU A 26 3.82 -11.85 23.92
C LEU A 26 2.65 -12.74 23.45
N GLU A 27 1.47 -12.17 23.17
CA GLU A 27 0.34 -12.91 22.59
C GLU A 27 0.69 -13.47 21.21
N ARG A 28 1.38 -12.72 20.33
CA ARG A 28 1.84 -13.22 19.03
C ARG A 28 2.92 -14.30 19.16
N TRP A 29 3.74 -14.25 20.22
CA TRP A 29 4.72 -15.30 20.53
C TRP A 29 4.02 -16.57 21.05
N LEU A 30 3.02 -16.43 21.93
CA LEU A 30 2.15 -17.52 22.39
C LEU A 30 1.30 -18.10 21.24
N LEU A 31 0.86 -17.26 20.29
CA LEU A 31 0.16 -17.64 19.05
C LEU A 31 1.11 -18.14 17.94
N ALA A 32 2.42 -17.90 18.01
CA ALA A 32 3.38 -18.48 17.06
C ALA A 32 3.52 -20.00 17.24
N TRP A 33 3.24 -20.50 18.45
CA TRP A 33 3.17 -21.93 18.73
C TRP A 33 2.06 -22.62 17.90
N PRO A 34 0.86 -22.02 17.72
CA PRO A 34 -0.15 -22.52 16.80
C PRO A 34 0.11 -22.34 15.30
N ALA A 35 1.08 -21.58 14.79
CA ALA A 35 1.32 -21.52 13.34
C ALA A 35 1.75 -22.90 12.75
N ARG A 36 2.45 -23.72 13.55
CA ARG A 36 2.73 -25.13 13.22
C ARG A 36 1.53 -26.05 13.46
N LEU A 37 0.66 -25.69 14.41
CA LEU A 37 -0.57 -26.42 14.68
C LEU A 37 -1.68 -26.09 13.69
N GLY A 38 -1.73 -24.91 13.08
CA GLY A 38 -2.83 -24.47 12.21
C GLY A 38 -2.96 -25.33 10.97
N SER A 39 -1.85 -25.60 10.29
CA SER A 39 -1.85 -26.55 9.15
C SER A 39 -2.19 -27.98 9.58
N ARG A 40 -1.70 -28.44 10.75
CA ARG A 40 -2.01 -29.78 11.29
C ARG A 40 -3.48 -29.89 11.76
N PHE A 41 -4.01 -28.82 12.33
CA PHE A 41 -5.37 -28.68 12.79
C PHE A 41 -6.32 -28.69 11.61
N LEU A 42 -6.04 -27.88 10.57
CA LEU A 42 -6.80 -27.86 9.33
C LEU A 42 -6.80 -29.24 8.66
N LYS A 43 -5.65 -29.93 8.61
CA LYS A 43 -5.59 -31.31 8.08
C LYS A 43 -6.44 -32.29 8.89
N ARG A 44 -6.44 -32.18 10.22
CA ARG A 44 -7.31 -33.00 11.10
C ARG A 44 -8.78 -32.68 10.91
N GLU A 45 -9.12 -31.40 10.76
CA GLU A 45 -10.48 -30.92 10.52
C GLU A 45 -10.99 -31.42 9.16
N LEU A 46 -10.18 -31.31 8.10
CA LEU A 46 -10.47 -31.89 6.79
C LEU A 46 -10.69 -33.40 6.86
N ALA A 47 -9.81 -34.14 7.56
CA ALA A 47 -9.99 -35.58 7.75
C ALA A 47 -11.29 -35.92 8.49
N ARG A 48 -11.69 -35.13 9.49
CA ARG A 48 -12.99 -35.29 10.17
C ARG A 48 -14.17 -35.03 9.23
N LEU A 49 -14.11 -33.95 8.45
CA LEU A 49 -15.14 -33.59 7.48
C LEU A 49 -15.30 -34.67 6.41
N GLU A 50 -14.19 -35.24 5.93
CA GLU A 50 -14.19 -36.36 4.98
C GLU A 50 -14.84 -37.61 5.58
N SER A 51 -14.52 -37.96 6.83
CA SER A 51 -15.11 -39.11 7.51
C SER A 51 -16.59 -38.94 7.85
N GLY A 52 -17.06 -37.71 8.01
CA GLY A 52 -18.44 -37.37 8.39
C GLY A 52 -19.33 -36.93 7.23
N ALA A 53 -18.83 -36.91 5.99
CA ALA A 53 -19.55 -36.39 4.82
C ALA A 53 -20.70 -37.30 4.31
N GLY A 54 -21.08 -38.34 5.06
CA GLY A 54 -22.21 -39.22 4.73
C GLY A 54 -23.57 -38.56 4.99
N ASP A 55 -24.42 -38.51 3.96
CA ASP A 55 -25.89 -38.37 4.00
C ASP A 55 -26.55 -37.15 4.67
N SER A 56 -25.86 -36.01 4.80
CA SER A 56 -26.56 -34.76 5.18
C SER A 56 -27.33 -34.16 3.99
N SER A 57 -28.63 -34.45 3.89
CA SER A 57 -29.56 -33.96 2.85
C SER A 57 -30.04 -32.52 3.07
N VAL A 58 -29.16 -31.63 3.55
CA VAL A 58 -29.54 -30.24 3.82
C VAL A 58 -29.74 -29.47 2.50
N SER A 59 -30.88 -28.80 2.37
CA SER A 59 -31.21 -27.93 1.24
C SER A 59 -30.23 -26.76 1.13
N SER A 60 -29.89 -26.37 -0.09
CA SER A 60 -28.96 -25.26 -0.38
C SER A 60 -29.45 -23.92 0.16
N GLN A 61 -30.75 -23.76 0.39
CA GLN A 61 -31.35 -22.55 0.95
C GLN A 61 -31.17 -22.47 2.48
N VAL A 62 -31.37 -23.59 3.18
CA VAL A 62 -31.16 -23.69 4.63
C VAL A 62 -29.69 -23.50 4.98
N LEU A 63 -28.78 -24.08 4.17
CA LEU A 63 -27.34 -23.87 4.32
C LEU A 63 -26.95 -22.39 4.14
N ARG A 64 -27.54 -21.70 3.16
CA ARG A 64 -27.31 -20.27 2.94
C ARG A 64 -27.74 -19.43 4.14
N GLU A 65 -28.93 -19.67 4.66
CA GLU A 65 -29.45 -18.95 5.82
C GLU A 65 -28.59 -19.23 7.06
N GLY A 66 -28.20 -20.49 7.29
CA GLY A 66 -27.30 -20.86 8.39
C GLY A 66 -25.94 -20.17 8.30
N ILE A 67 -25.31 -20.14 7.11
CA ILE A 67 -24.03 -19.44 6.90
C ILE A 67 -24.19 -17.92 7.07
N ARG A 68 -25.32 -17.34 6.64
CA ARG A 68 -25.57 -15.90 6.76
C ARG A 68 -25.79 -15.47 8.20
N LEU A 69 -26.46 -16.29 9.01
CA LEU A 69 -26.78 -15.97 10.40
C LEU A 69 -25.64 -16.31 11.36
N GLU A 70 -25.00 -17.47 11.19
CA GLU A 70 -24.05 -18.01 12.15
C GLU A 70 -22.61 -18.11 11.62
N GLY A 71 -22.40 -17.81 10.34
CA GLY A 71 -21.12 -18.03 9.66
C GLY A 71 -20.79 -19.51 9.46
N LEU A 72 -19.54 -19.79 9.10
CA LEU A 72 -19.01 -21.15 9.06
C LEU A 72 -18.54 -21.58 10.45
N ASN A 73 -19.38 -22.37 11.13
CA ASN A 73 -19.16 -22.88 12.47
C ASN A 73 -19.17 -24.42 12.49
N ALA A 74 -19.09 -25.04 13.67
CA ALA A 74 -19.05 -26.50 13.80
C ALA A 74 -20.30 -27.22 13.23
N ARG A 75 -21.43 -26.52 13.09
CA ARG A 75 -22.69 -27.06 12.56
C ARG A 75 -22.82 -26.85 11.05
N THR A 76 -22.53 -25.65 10.56
CA THR A 76 -22.69 -25.28 9.15
C THR A 76 -21.53 -25.77 8.27
N LEU A 77 -20.34 -25.96 8.84
CA LEU A 77 -19.15 -26.38 8.09
C LEU A 77 -19.26 -27.80 7.48
N PRO A 78 -19.70 -28.84 8.21
CA PRO A 78 -19.92 -30.16 7.62
C PRO A 78 -20.94 -30.15 6.48
N GLN A 79 -22.03 -29.39 6.66
CA GLN A 79 -23.10 -29.25 5.66
C GLN A 79 -22.59 -28.52 4.40
N TRP A 80 -21.80 -27.46 4.59
CA TRP A 80 -21.12 -26.76 3.50
C TRP A 80 -20.19 -27.69 2.73
N TYR A 81 -19.33 -28.42 3.46
CA TYR A 81 -18.36 -29.35 2.85
C TYR A 81 -19.07 -30.44 2.03
N ALA A 82 -20.09 -31.10 2.61
CA ALA A 82 -20.89 -32.11 1.91
C ALA A 82 -21.64 -31.53 0.71
N GLY A 83 -22.18 -30.31 0.84
CA GLY A 83 -22.83 -29.59 -0.26
C GLY A 83 -21.90 -29.33 -1.44
N MET A 84 -20.68 -28.87 -1.19
CA MET A 84 -19.70 -28.62 -2.24
C MET A 84 -19.16 -29.90 -2.87
N ARG A 85 -18.96 -30.96 -2.08
CA ARG A 85 -18.61 -32.29 -2.62
C ARG A 85 -19.66 -32.82 -3.59
N ARG A 86 -20.96 -32.62 -3.30
CA ARG A 86 -22.06 -32.98 -4.20
C ARG A 86 -22.09 -32.16 -5.50
N ARG A 87 -21.61 -30.91 -5.46
CA ARG A 87 -21.43 -30.07 -6.67
C ARG A 87 -20.24 -30.51 -7.53
N GLY A 88 -19.47 -31.51 -7.11
CA GLY A 88 -18.31 -32.01 -7.83
C GLY A 88 -17.01 -31.28 -7.50
N GLU A 89 -16.97 -30.49 -6.42
CA GLU A 89 -15.75 -29.77 -6.05
C GLU A 89 -14.65 -30.74 -5.58
N ASP A 90 -13.46 -30.53 -6.14
CA ASP A 90 -12.28 -31.32 -5.81
C ASP A 90 -11.86 -31.11 -4.36
N ARG A 91 -11.30 -32.16 -3.77
CA ARG A 91 -10.78 -32.13 -2.39
C ARG A 91 -9.75 -31.02 -2.19
N GLU A 92 -8.89 -30.79 -3.18
CA GLU A 92 -7.87 -29.74 -3.13
C GLU A 92 -8.50 -28.34 -3.13
N VAL A 93 -9.53 -28.12 -3.95
CA VAL A 93 -10.27 -26.85 -3.99
C VAL A 93 -10.91 -26.58 -2.62
N LEU A 94 -11.53 -27.59 -2.02
CA LEU A 94 -12.16 -27.48 -0.70
C LEU A 94 -11.16 -27.19 0.42
N ALA A 95 -10.02 -27.88 0.41
CA ALA A 95 -8.95 -27.65 1.38
C ALA A 95 -8.38 -26.23 1.26
N GLY A 96 -8.19 -25.74 0.03
CA GLY A 96 -7.72 -24.39 -0.25
C GLY A 96 -8.72 -23.33 0.19
N ALA A 97 -9.99 -23.53 -0.14
CA ALA A 97 -11.05 -22.62 0.23
C ALA A 97 -11.21 -22.51 1.75
N LEU A 98 -11.22 -23.65 2.45
CA LEU A 98 -11.31 -23.67 3.91
C LEU A 98 -10.11 -22.95 4.57
N ALA A 99 -8.90 -23.16 4.04
CA ALA A 99 -7.72 -22.46 4.54
C ALA A 99 -7.84 -20.94 4.38
N LEU A 100 -8.25 -20.45 3.21
CA LEU A 100 -8.44 -19.01 2.97
C LEU A 100 -9.56 -18.41 3.82
N ILE A 101 -10.69 -19.11 3.96
CA ILE A 101 -11.81 -18.70 4.83
C ILE A 101 -11.36 -18.51 6.28
N ARG A 102 -10.36 -19.28 6.73
CA ARG A 102 -9.75 -19.21 8.07
C ARG A 102 -8.61 -18.19 8.17
N GLY A 103 -8.39 -17.36 7.15
CA GLY A 103 -7.35 -16.33 7.15
C GLY A 103 -5.94 -16.90 7.04
N MET A 104 -5.76 -17.99 6.29
CA MET A 104 -4.44 -18.57 6.03
C MET A 104 -3.85 -18.07 4.70
N ALA A 105 -2.54 -18.24 4.56
CA ALA A 105 -1.84 -18.10 3.29
C ALA A 105 -1.71 -19.48 2.62
N VAL A 106 -2.28 -19.65 1.44
CA VAL A 106 -2.34 -20.91 0.71
C VAL A 106 -1.36 -20.90 -0.45
N GLN A 107 -0.58 -21.97 -0.60
CA GLN A 107 0.21 -22.20 -1.80
C GLN A 107 -0.62 -22.94 -2.85
N CYS A 108 -0.77 -22.31 -4.01
CA CYS A 108 -1.44 -22.88 -5.19
C CYS A 108 -0.44 -22.93 -6.34
N ASP A 109 -0.25 -24.11 -6.94
CA ASP A 109 0.76 -24.30 -7.98
C ASP A 109 0.24 -23.96 -9.39
N THR A 110 -1.08 -23.98 -9.61
CA THR A 110 -1.67 -23.74 -10.93
C THR A 110 -2.68 -22.57 -10.92
N PRO A 111 -2.70 -21.74 -11.99
CA PRO A 111 -3.68 -20.66 -12.13
C PRO A 111 -5.14 -21.14 -12.18
N ALA A 112 -5.39 -22.37 -12.64
CA ALA A 112 -6.72 -22.96 -12.69
C ALA A 112 -7.21 -23.30 -11.28
N LEU A 113 -6.40 -24.00 -10.48
CA LEU A 113 -6.71 -24.31 -9.09
C LEU A 113 -6.91 -23.03 -8.27
N GLN A 114 -6.05 -22.03 -8.47
CA GLN A 114 -6.20 -20.73 -7.83
C GLN A 114 -7.57 -20.10 -8.14
N ALA A 115 -8.00 -20.10 -9.40
CA ALA A 115 -9.28 -19.51 -9.79
C ALA A 115 -10.47 -20.26 -9.17
N SER A 116 -10.47 -21.60 -9.16
CA SER A 116 -11.52 -22.40 -8.54
C SER A 116 -11.59 -22.20 -7.02
N VAL A 117 -10.43 -22.21 -6.34
CA VAL A 117 -10.33 -21.92 -4.90
C VAL A 117 -10.88 -20.51 -4.60
N LEU A 118 -10.48 -19.50 -5.37
CA LEU A 118 -10.97 -18.14 -5.19
C LEU A 118 -12.47 -18.02 -5.41
N ALA A 119 -13.00 -18.64 -6.47
CA ALA A 119 -14.43 -18.62 -6.76
C ALA A 119 -15.23 -19.20 -5.59
N LEU A 120 -14.83 -20.36 -5.07
CA LEU A 120 -15.52 -20.99 -3.94
C LEU A 120 -15.48 -20.14 -2.66
N VAL A 121 -14.34 -19.51 -2.36
CA VAL A 121 -14.22 -18.60 -1.20
C VAL A 121 -15.07 -17.35 -1.38
N CYS A 122 -15.03 -16.76 -2.57
CA CYS A 122 -15.82 -15.58 -2.91
C CYS A 122 -17.31 -15.89 -2.78
N GLU A 123 -17.76 -17.02 -3.34
CA GLU A 123 -19.14 -17.49 -3.23
C GLU A 123 -19.55 -17.62 -1.76
N THR A 124 -18.76 -18.36 -0.98
CA THR A 124 -19.06 -18.64 0.43
C THR A 124 -19.11 -17.39 1.30
N LYS A 125 -18.14 -16.46 1.13
CA LYS A 125 -18.09 -15.22 1.91
C LYS A 125 -19.15 -14.22 1.48
N ALA A 126 -19.40 -14.07 0.18
CA ALA A 126 -20.47 -13.22 -0.33
C ALA A 126 -21.85 -13.70 0.14
N MET A 127 -22.10 -15.02 0.16
CA MET A 127 -23.33 -15.59 0.71
C MET A 127 -23.53 -15.30 2.20
N SER A 128 -22.43 -15.15 2.96
CA SER A 128 -22.50 -14.71 4.37
C SER A 128 -22.81 -13.22 4.55
N GLY A 129 -23.03 -12.48 3.45
CA GLY A 129 -23.30 -11.04 3.47
C GLY A 129 -22.05 -10.18 3.60
N ARG A 130 -20.84 -10.76 3.48
CA ARG A 130 -19.57 -10.02 3.54
C ARG A 130 -19.06 -9.74 2.14
N ALA A 131 -18.77 -8.48 1.83
CA ALA A 131 -18.10 -8.11 0.59
C ALA A 131 -16.67 -8.66 0.56
N VAL A 132 -16.20 -9.06 -0.62
CA VAL A 132 -14.88 -9.65 -0.81
C VAL A 132 -14.04 -8.80 -1.75
N HIS A 133 -12.86 -8.39 -1.29
CA HIS A 133 -11.86 -7.75 -2.14
C HIS A 133 -10.80 -8.78 -2.56
N VAL A 134 -10.71 -9.07 -3.85
CA VAL A 134 -9.64 -9.89 -4.42
C VAL A 134 -8.54 -8.94 -4.90
N LEU A 135 -7.44 -8.91 -4.16
CA LEU A 135 -6.35 -7.94 -4.30
C LEU A 135 -5.22 -8.53 -5.14
N THR A 136 -4.96 -7.96 -6.31
CA THR A 136 -3.98 -8.44 -7.30
C THR A 136 -2.75 -7.52 -7.38
N PRO A 137 -1.59 -8.00 -7.87
CA PRO A 137 -0.38 -7.17 -7.90
C PRO A 137 -0.43 -6.03 -8.93
N ASP A 138 -1.18 -6.20 -10.03
CA ASP A 138 -1.28 -5.22 -11.12
C ASP A 138 -2.59 -5.36 -11.92
N ASP A 139 -2.86 -4.37 -12.78
CA ASP A 139 -4.07 -4.28 -13.58
C ASP A 139 -4.17 -5.36 -14.67
N ALA A 140 -3.03 -5.87 -15.18
CA ALA A 140 -3.03 -6.98 -16.13
C ALA A 140 -3.55 -8.26 -15.47
N THR A 141 -3.01 -8.59 -14.29
CA THR A 141 -3.46 -9.73 -13.48
C THR A 141 -4.92 -9.56 -13.06
N THR A 142 -5.34 -8.34 -12.75
CA THR A 142 -6.73 -8.00 -12.41
C THR A 142 -7.69 -8.38 -13.53
N ARG A 143 -7.41 -7.97 -14.78
CA ARG A 143 -8.27 -8.28 -15.94
C ARG A 143 -8.36 -9.78 -16.20
N GLN A 144 -7.24 -10.48 -16.15
CA GLN A 144 -7.20 -11.92 -16.39
C GLN A 144 -7.99 -12.70 -15.33
N LEU A 145 -7.77 -12.37 -14.05
CA LEU A 145 -8.41 -13.07 -12.94
C LEU A 145 -9.91 -12.77 -12.89
N GLU A 146 -10.30 -11.51 -13.11
CA GLU A 146 -11.70 -11.12 -13.19
C GLU A 146 -12.44 -11.91 -14.28
N SER A 147 -11.90 -11.97 -15.49
CA SER A 147 -12.52 -12.71 -16.60
C SER A 147 -12.77 -14.18 -16.24
N ARG A 148 -11.83 -14.83 -15.53
CA ARG A 148 -11.99 -16.21 -15.07
C ARG A 148 -13.02 -16.35 -13.94
N LEU A 149 -12.96 -15.47 -12.95
CA LEU A 149 -13.91 -15.49 -11.82
C LEU A 149 -15.33 -15.17 -12.28
N GLN A 150 -15.50 -14.31 -13.27
CA GLN A 150 -16.79 -13.99 -13.86
C GLN A 150 -17.48 -15.25 -14.40
N THR A 151 -16.76 -16.09 -15.16
CA THR A 151 -17.29 -17.36 -15.67
C THR A 151 -17.63 -18.34 -14.55
N LEU A 152 -16.75 -18.47 -13.55
CA LEU A 152 -16.93 -19.42 -12.46
C LEU A 152 -18.06 -19.02 -11.50
N LEU A 153 -18.28 -17.72 -11.28
CA LEU A 153 -19.28 -17.20 -10.34
C LEU A 153 -20.63 -16.87 -11.01
N GLN A 154 -20.72 -16.94 -12.34
CA GLN A 154 -21.96 -16.70 -13.08
C GLN A 154 -23.15 -17.52 -12.54
N PRO A 155 -23.01 -18.84 -12.22
CA PRO A 155 -24.13 -19.64 -11.71
C PRO A 155 -24.61 -19.21 -10.32
N SER A 156 -23.77 -18.56 -9.52
CA SER A 156 -24.09 -18.11 -8.16
C SER A 156 -24.94 -16.83 -8.16
N GLY A 157 -25.08 -16.13 -9.30
CA GLY A 157 -25.81 -14.87 -9.40
C GLY A 157 -25.17 -13.70 -8.64
N LEU A 158 -23.91 -13.85 -8.22
CA LEU A 158 -23.18 -12.83 -7.48
C LEU A 158 -22.73 -11.71 -8.40
N ARG A 159 -22.83 -10.47 -7.92
CA ARG A 159 -22.28 -9.34 -8.64
C ARG A 159 -20.78 -9.29 -8.43
N LEU A 160 -20.03 -9.43 -9.52
CA LEU A 160 -18.60 -9.19 -9.56
C LEU A 160 -18.32 -7.87 -10.28
N ALA A 161 -17.34 -7.12 -9.77
CA ALA A 161 -16.85 -5.90 -10.40
C ALA A 161 -15.31 -5.88 -10.40
N ARG A 162 -14.74 -5.03 -11.26
CA ARG A 162 -13.31 -4.73 -11.25
C ARG A 162 -13.04 -3.25 -11.07
N VAL A 163 -11.89 -2.95 -10.48
CA VAL A 163 -11.35 -1.59 -10.40
C VAL A 163 -9.92 -1.60 -10.92
N LEU A 164 -9.66 -0.72 -11.89
CA LEU A 164 -8.38 -0.53 -12.58
C LEU A 164 -7.96 0.93 -12.48
N GLY A 165 -6.72 1.25 -12.86
CA GLY A 165 -6.21 2.63 -12.85
C GLY A 165 -7.01 3.58 -13.74
N ASP A 166 -7.53 3.08 -14.86
CA ASP A 166 -8.38 3.82 -15.81
C ASP A 166 -9.85 3.93 -15.37
N THR A 167 -10.26 3.26 -14.28
CA THR A 167 -11.65 3.27 -13.81
C THR A 167 -11.99 4.66 -13.24
N PRO A 168 -12.98 5.37 -13.84
CA PRO A 168 -13.35 6.72 -13.40
C PRO A 168 -13.76 6.75 -11.93
N VAL A 169 -13.32 7.78 -11.19
CA VAL A 169 -13.57 7.92 -9.74
C VAL A 169 -15.05 7.79 -9.39
N ARG A 170 -15.95 8.34 -10.22
CA ARG A 170 -17.41 8.27 -10.03
C ARG A 170 -17.99 6.84 -10.12
N GLN A 171 -17.32 5.92 -10.79
CA GLN A 171 -17.76 4.53 -10.95
C GLN A 171 -17.22 3.62 -9.83
N ARG A 172 -16.15 4.03 -9.14
CA ARG A 172 -15.52 3.22 -8.08
C ARG A 172 -16.48 2.86 -6.93
N PRO A 173 -17.30 3.77 -6.37
CA PRO A 173 -18.27 3.41 -5.33
C PRO A 173 -19.25 2.32 -5.77
N VAL A 174 -19.67 2.35 -7.05
CA VAL A 174 -20.59 1.35 -7.62
C VAL A 174 -19.90 0.00 -7.78
N ALA A 175 -18.60 -0.01 -8.14
CA ALA A 175 -17.81 -1.22 -8.23
C ALA A 175 -17.59 -1.85 -6.84
N TYR A 176 -17.19 -1.08 -5.83
CA TYR A 176 -16.96 -1.58 -4.46
C TYR A 176 -18.22 -2.06 -3.73
N ARG A 177 -19.42 -1.72 -4.23
CA ARG A 177 -20.70 -2.25 -3.74
C ARG A 177 -21.05 -3.63 -4.33
N ALA A 178 -20.25 -4.16 -5.25
CA ALA A 178 -20.39 -5.52 -5.74
C ALA A 178 -20.09 -6.53 -4.60
N SER A 179 -20.67 -7.73 -4.69
CA SER A 179 -20.40 -8.81 -3.73
C SER A 179 -18.91 -9.19 -3.74
N VAL A 180 -18.30 -9.18 -4.93
CA VAL A 180 -16.89 -9.45 -5.14
C VAL A 180 -16.29 -8.32 -5.97
N THR A 181 -15.20 -7.72 -5.50
CA THR A 181 -14.45 -6.69 -6.23
C THR A 181 -13.03 -7.17 -6.47
N VAL A 182 -12.63 -7.31 -7.74
CA VAL A 182 -11.25 -7.63 -8.12
C VAL A 182 -10.53 -6.31 -8.41
N VAL A 183 -9.45 -6.02 -7.68
CA VAL A 183 -8.78 -4.73 -7.76
C VAL A 183 -7.29 -4.88 -7.52
N SER A 184 -6.47 -4.10 -8.22
CA SER A 184 -5.04 -4.08 -7.95
C SER A 184 -4.75 -3.41 -6.60
N VAL A 185 -3.77 -3.92 -5.87
CA VAL A 185 -3.42 -3.42 -4.52
C VAL A 185 -3.14 -1.91 -4.55
N ARG A 186 -2.50 -1.43 -5.63
CA ARG A 186 -2.21 -0.01 -5.85
C ARG A 186 -3.49 0.84 -5.86
N GLU A 187 -4.49 0.42 -6.60
CA GLU A 187 -5.76 1.17 -6.72
C GLU A 187 -6.57 1.10 -5.43
N ALA A 188 -6.65 -0.08 -4.79
CA ALA A 188 -7.32 -0.22 -3.50
C ALA A 188 -6.69 0.66 -2.42
N LEU A 189 -5.36 0.71 -2.36
CA LEU A 189 -4.64 1.57 -1.41
C LEU A 189 -4.84 3.06 -1.71
N ARG A 190 -4.88 3.44 -2.98
CA ARG A 190 -5.18 4.82 -3.40
C ARG A 190 -6.59 5.24 -3.01
N ASP A 191 -7.59 4.40 -3.27
CA ASP A 191 -8.98 4.68 -2.93
C ASP A 191 -9.16 4.77 -1.41
N TYR A 192 -8.56 3.84 -0.68
CA TYR A 192 -8.54 3.87 0.78
C TYR A 192 -7.94 5.17 1.33
N LEU A 193 -6.75 5.56 0.85
CA LEU A 193 -6.11 6.81 1.26
C LEU A 193 -6.96 8.02 0.87
N GLY A 194 -7.55 8.02 -0.33
CA GLY A 194 -8.45 9.07 -0.79
C GLY A 194 -9.68 9.22 0.10
N ASP A 195 -10.25 8.12 0.59
CA ASP A 195 -11.38 8.12 1.51
C ASP A 195 -10.94 8.64 2.88
N ARG A 196 -9.77 8.21 3.41
CA ARG A 196 -9.24 8.74 4.67
C ARG A 196 -8.94 10.24 4.61
N ILE A 197 -8.43 10.75 3.48
CA ILE A 197 -8.22 12.19 3.28
C ILE A 197 -9.55 12.95 3.27
N ALA A 198 -10.56 12.44 2.57
CA ALA A 198 -11.89 13.06 2.53
C ALA A 198 -12.56 13.07 3.92
N LEU A 199 -12.48 11.95 4.64
CA LEU A 199 -13.04 11.82 5.99
C LEU A 199 -12.34 12.74 7.00
N ASN A 200 -11.01 12.90 6.91
CA ASN A 200 -10.27 13.80 7.81
C ASN A 200 -10.49 15.28 7.53
N ARG A 201 -10.90 15.68 6.32
CA ARG A 201 -11.32 17.07 6.06
C ARG A 201 -12.62 17.44 6.78
N THR A 202 -13.42 16.45 7.16
CA THR A 202 -14.71 16.64 7.84
C THR A 202 -14.55 16.60 9.37
N GLN A 203 -13.47 17.19 9.89
CA GLN A 203 -13.14 17.13 11.31
C GLN A 203 -14.18 17.83 12.20
N GLY A 204 -14.52 17.15 13.29
CA GLY A 204 -15.52 17.51 14.30
C GLY A 204 -16.55 16.40 14.49
N GLU A 205 -16.63 15.80 15.70
CA GLU A 205 -17.72 14.88 16.04
C GLU A 205 -19.10 15.51 15.82
N ILE A 206 -19.18 16.82 16.12
CA ILE A 206 -20.37 17.65 15.91
C ILE A 206 -20.66 17.78 14.42
N THR A 207 -19.67 18.16 13.61
CA THR A 207 -19.81 18.31 12.15
C THR A 207 -20.28 17.01 11.50
N ARG A 208 -19.79 15.86 11.97
CA ARG A 208 -20.20 14.53 11.47
C ARG A 208 -21.59 14.12 11.94
N LYS A 209 -21.93 14.34 13.21
CA LYS A 209 -23.30 14.10 13.71
C LYS A 209 -24.30 14.97 12.96
N LEU A 210 -23.97 16.24 12.71
CA LEU A 210 -24.77 17.16 11.91
C LEU A 210 -24.90 16.70 10.46
N ALA A 211 -23.80 16.28 9.83
CA ALA A 211 -23.82 15.74 8.48
C ALA A 211 -24.70 14.48 8.36
N ARG A 212 -24.70 13.58 9.35
CA ARG A 212 -25.61 12.42 9.41
C ARG A 212 -27.07 12.82 9.56
N LEU A 213 -27.37 13.81 10.40
CA LEU A 213 -28.73 14.33 10.56
C LEU A 213 -29.25 15.01 9.28
N LEU A 214 -28.35 15.57 8.47
CA LEU A 214 -28.65 16.21 7.18
C LEU A 214 -28.56 15.25 5.98
N ASP A 215 -28.46 13.94 6.21
CA ASP A 215 -28.28 12.89 5.20
C ASP A 215 -27.10 13.13 4.23
N ARG A 216 -26.03 13.74 4.75
CA ARG A 216 -24.76 13.98 4.06
C ARG A 216 -23.63 13.22 4.75
N ASP A 217 -23.86 11.96 5.13
CA ASP A 217 -22.82 11.18 5.80
C ASP A 217 -21.62 11.02 4.83
N PRO A 218 -20.41 11.52 5.19
CA PRO A 218 -19.21 11.38 4.37
C PRO A 218 -18.91 9.92 4.00
N LEU A 219 -19.34 8.96 4.83
CA LEU A 219 -19.21 7.53 4.54
C LEU A 219 -20.06 7.08 3.36
N GLN A 220 -21.19 7.75 3.05
CA GLN A 220 -21.97 7.45 1.84
C GLN A 220 -21.21 7.84 0.57
N SER A 221 -20.33 8.84 0.66
CA SER A 221 -19.47 9.30 -0.44
C SER A 221 -18.14 8.57 -0.53
N ALA A 222 -17.83 7.68 0.42
CA ALA A 222 -16.61 6.87 0.39
C ALA A 222 -16.59 6.00 -0.86
N ARG A 223 -15.41 5.88 -1.48
CA ARG A 223 -15.21 5.02 -2.65
C ARG A 223 -15.30 3.56 -2.23
N MET A 224 -14.59 3.21 -1.17
CA MET A 224 -14.56 1.86 -0.62
C MET A 224 -15.62 1.71 0.48
N CYS A 225 -16.29 0.56 0.50
CA CYS A 225 -17.31 0.21 1.50
C CYS A 225 -16.69 -0.47 2.74
N GLY A 226 -15.55 0.03 3.23
CA GLY A 226 -14.79 -0.60 4.32
C GLY A 226 -13.78 -1.65 3.86
N LEU A 227 -13.24 -2.40 4.82
CA LEU A 227 -12.25 -3.47 4.61
C LEU A 227 -12.69 -4.79 5.29
N PRO A 228 -13.81 -5.41 4.87
CA PRO A 228 -14.40 -6.56 5.57
C PRO A 228 -13.64 -7.88 5.35
N PHE A 229 -13.30 -8.22 4.10
CA PHE A 229 -12.51 -9.41 3.79
C PHE A 229 -11.64 -9.19 2.55
N GLY A 230 -10.34 -9.40 2.69
CA GLY A 230 -9.35 -9.25 1.61
C GLY A 230 -8.65 -10.56 1.31
N ILE A 231 -8.58 -10.94 0.04
CA ILE A 231 -7.77 -12.08 -0.42
C ILE A 231 -6.66 -11.52 -1.31
N VAL A 232 -5.41 -11.64 -0.87
CA VAL A 232 -4.26 -11.16 -1.64
C VAL A 232 -3.76 -12.26 -2.56
N VAL A 233 -3.84 -12.03 -3.86
CA VAL A 233 -3.28 -12.88 -4.90
C VAL A 233 -1.82 -12.50 -5.13
N ASP A 234 -0.97 -13.51 -5.29
CA ASP A 234 0.48 -13.35 -5.35
C ASP A 234 1.01 -12.60 -4.11
N GLY A 235 0.77 -13.22 -2.94
CA GLY A 235 1.22 -12.67 -1.66
C GLY A 235 2.74 -12.52 -1.56
N ASN A 236 3.52 -13.26 -2.35
CA ASN A 236 4.97 -13.09 -2.45
C ASN A 236 5.31 -11.67 -2.91
N ARG A 237 4.71 -11.23 -4.00
CA ARG A 237 4.94 -9.89 -4.55
C ARG A 237 4.26 -8.81 -3.69
N SER A 238 2.99 -8.98 -3.38
CA SER A 238 2.17 -7.92 -2.78
C SER A 238 2.42 -7.73 -1.27
N LEU A 239 2.56 -8.82 -0.50
CA LEU A 239 2.71 -8.76 0.96
C LEU A 239 4.16 -8.68 1.42
N VAL A 240 5.13 -8.94 0.54
CA VAL A 240 6.55 -9.01 0.92
C VAL A 240 7.43 -8.07 0.10
N GLU A 241 7.40 -8.15 -1.22
CA GLU A 241 8.29 -7.34 -2.08
C GLU A 241 7.84 -5.87 -2.15
N GLN A 242 6.59 -5.62 -2.56
CA GLN A 242 6.01 -4.27 -2.64
C GLN A 242 5.70 -3.65 -1.28
N ALA A 243 5.67 -4.48 -0.24
CA ALA A 243 5.20 -4.12 1.09
C ALA A 243 6.01 -2.98 1.74
N CYS A 244 7.25 -2.79 1.30
CA CYS A 244 8.18 -1.80 1.82
C CYS A 244 8.03 -0.41 1.18
N GLU A 245 7.32 -0.29 0.06
CA GLU A 245 7.11 0.97 -0.63
C GLU A 245 5.87 1.69 -0.06
N PRO A 246 6.02 2.92 0.46
CA PRO A 246 4.86 3.69 0.90
C PRO A 246 4.08 4.22 -0.30
N MET A 247 2.75 4.15 -0.23
CA MET A 247 1.88 4.92 -1.11
C MET A 247 1.77 6.34 -0.59
N ILE A 248 2.00 7.32 -1.47
CA ILE A 248 1.93 8.74 -1.15
C ILE A 248 0.93 9.40 -2.10
N ILE A 249 -0.06 10.10 -1.53
CA ILE A 249 -0.90 11.04 -2.26
C ILE A 249 -0.33 12.43 -1.99
N ALA A 250 0.37 12.97 -2.98
CA ALA A 250 0.77 14.37 -2.98
C ALA A 250 -0.33 15.21 -3.64
N GLY A 251 -0.50 16.43 -3.18
CA GLY A 251 -1.26 17.45 -3.87
C GLY A 251 -0.44 18.73 -3.94
N ARG A 252 -1.05 19.75 -4.53
CA ARG A 252 -0.49 21.10 -4.52
C ARG A 252 -1.42 22.03 -3.76
N THR A 253 -0.84 22.98 -3.05
CA THR A 253 -1.56 23.95 -2.21
C THR A 253 -0.86 25.30 -2.24
N GLY A 254 -1.61 26.37 -1.96
CA GLY A 254 -1.06 27.71 -1.87
C GLY A 254 -0.64 28.32 -3.22
N ALA A 255 -1.24 27.88 -4.33
CA ALA A 255 -0.91 28.42 -5.65
C ALA A 255 -1.13 29.95 -5.74
N GLU A 256 -2.22 30.46 -5.16
CA GLU A 256 -2.49 31.90 -5.11
C GLU A 256 -1.49 32.64 -4.23
N SER A 257 -1.22 32.13 -3.03
CA SER A 257 -0.21 32.72 -2.14
C SER A 257 1.19 32.70 -2.75
N ALA A 258 1.56 31.61 -3.42
CA ALA A 258 2.82 31.47 -4.14
C ALA A 258 2.90 32.43 -5.34
N ARG A 259 1.80 32.59 -6.09
CA ARG A 259 1.70 33.58 -7.17
C ARG A 259 1.87 35.00 -6.65
N LEU A 260 1.18 35.38 -5.58
CA LEU A 260 1.29 36.71 -4.97
C LEU A 260 2.72 36.96 -4.45
N TRP A 261 3.30 35.97 -3.78
CA TRP A 261 4.68 36.02 -3.32
C TRP A 261 5.66 36.22 -4.49
N ALA A 262 5.60 35.37 -5.52
CA ALA A 262 6.50 35.42 -6.67
C ALA A 262 6.34 36.72 -7.47
N ALA A 263 5.11 37.20 -7.69
CA ALA A 263 4.84 38.47 -8.34
C ALA A 263 5.41 39.66 -7.55
N THR A 264 5.29 39.63 -6.22
CA THR A 264 5.85 40.68 -5.36
C THR A 264 7.38 40.63 -5.37
N ALA A 265 7.97 39.44 -5.31
CA ALA A 265 9.43 39.25 -5.38
C ALA A 265 10.01 39.79 -6.69
N LEU A 266 9.39 39.46 -7.82
CA LEU A 266 9.78 39.94 -9.14
C LEU A 266 9.61 41.46 -9.25
N GLY A 267 8.49 42.02 -8.78
CA GLY A 267 8.27 43.47 -8.79
C GLY A 267 9.24 44.25 -7.91
N LEU A 268 9.72 43.68 -6.80
CA LEU A 268 10.78 44.27 -5.98
C LEU A 268 12.16 44.19 -6.66
N ALA A 269 12.41 43.12 -7.40
CA ALA A 269 13.63 42.92 -8.17
C ALA A 269 13.68 43.81 -9.43
N GLU A 270 12.53 44.11 -10.03
CA GLU A 270 12.40 45.00 -11.18
C GLU A 270 12.93 46.41 -10.85
N GLY A 271 13.82 46.92 -11.69
CA GLY A 271 14.44 48.24 -11.50
C GLY A 271 15.54 48.27 -10.44
N LEU A 272 16.03 47.13 -9.96
CA LEU A 272 17.36 47.06 -9.36
C LEU A 272 18.41 46.97 -10.46
N GLU A 273 19.43 47.80 -10.35
CA GLU A 273 20.54 47.87 -11.31
C GLU A 273 21.76 47.04 -10.84
N GLU A 274 22.32 46.25 -11.74
CA GLU A 274 23.59 45.53 -11.55
C GLU A 274 24.74 46.52 -11.34
N ALA A 275 25.70 46.16 -10.49
CA ALA A 275 26.80 47.00 -10.01
C ALA A 275 26.42 48.16 -9.06
N VAL A 276 25.15 48.57 -9.00
CA VAL A 276 24.65 49.56 -8.01
C VAL A 276 23.99 48.86 -6.84
N HIS A 277 22.96 48.07 -7.12
CA HIS A 277 22.09 47.45 -6.11
C HIS A 277 22.49 46.00 -5.81
N TYR A 278 23.08 45.30 -6.77
CA TYR A 278 23.59 43.94 -6.58
C TYR A 278 24.81 43.67 -7.46
N GLY A 279 25.69 42.79 -6.99
CA GLY A 279 26.80 42.25 -7.76
C GLY A 279 26.49 40.82 -8.22
N VAL A 280 27.06 40.43 -9.35
CA VAL A 280 27.00 39.05 -9.84
C VAL A 280 28.39 38.45 -9.90
N SER A 281 28.55 37.33 -9.23
CA SER A 281 29.80 36.57 -9.18
C SER A 281 29.96 35.68 -10.41
N ALA A 282 31.18 35.18 -10.64
CA ALA A 282 31.50 34.33 -11.79
C ALA A 282 30.73 33.01 -11.83
N ASP A 283 30.24 32.54 -10.68
CA ASP A 283 29.38 31.37 -10.51
C ASP A 283 27.89 31.70 -10.70
N ASN A 284 27.57 32.91 -11.13
CA ASN A 284 26.20 33.43 -11.29
C ASN A 284 25.43 33.57 -9.96
N SER A 285 26.12 33.53 -8.82
CA SER A 285 25.55 33.93 -7.53
C SER A 285 25.36 35.44 -7.47
N ILE A 286 24.36 35.88 -6.69
CA ILE A 286 23.94 37.28 -6.60
C ILE A 286 24.10 37.76 -5.17
N ASP A 287 24.84 38.83 -4.99
CA ASP A 287 25.09 39.46 -3.70
C ASP A 287 24.52 40.88 -3.68
N LEU A 288 23.63 41.17 -2.73
CA LEU A 288 23.02 42.50 -2.57
C LEU A 288 24.02 43.48 -1.95
N THR A 289 24.18 44.65 -2.57
CA THR A 289 25.01 45.74 -2.03
C THR A 289 24.30 46.43 -0.86
N ALA A 290 25.03 47.25 -0.10
CA ALA A 290 24.42 48.07 0.95
C ALA A 290 23.39 49.08 0.42
N GLU A 291 23.55 49.54 -0.83
CA GLU A 291 22.57 50.41 -1.50
C GLU A 291 21.32 49.62 -1.91
N GLY A 292 21.49 48.42 -2.49
CA GLY A 292 20.37 47.54 -2.84
C GLY A 292 19.51 47.16 -1.65
N ARG A 293 20.11 46.83 -0.51
CA ARG A 293 19.36 46.54 0.73
C ARG A 293 18.58 47.76 1.25
N ARG A 294 19.16 48.97 1.12
CA ARG A 294 18.48 50.22 1.50
C ARG A 294 17.30 50.51 0.58
N GLU A 295 17.46 50.29 -0.72
CA GLU A 295 16.38 50.46 -1.70
C GLU A 295 15.26 49.43 -1.48
N LEU A 296 15.60 48.16 -1.22
CA LEU A 296 14.61 47.13 -0.88
C LEU A 296 13.88 47.41 0.43
N ALA A 297 14.55 47.99 1.41
CA ALA A 297 13.90 48.42 2.65
C ALA A 297 12.88 49.55 2.39
N ARG A 298 13.18 50.49 1.48
CA ARG A 298 12.24 51.55 1.08
C ARG A 298 11.04 50.98 0.32
N ARG A 299 11.27 50.17 -0.71
CA ARG A 299 10.21 49.56 -1.53
C ARG A 299 9.35 48.57 -0.74
N GLY A 300 9.95 47.90 0.25
CA GLY A 300 9.26 46.95 1.12
C GLY A 300 8.54 47.57 2.31
N ALA A 301 8.68 48.88 2.57
CA ALA A 301 8.14 49.53 3.77
C ALA A 301 6.60 49.46 3.85
N ASP A 302 5.94 49.55 2.70
CA ASP A 302 4.48 49.52 2.59
C ASP A 302 3.90 48.10 2.41
N LEU A 303 4.77 47.09 2.28
CA LEU A 303 4.37 45.70 2.07
C LEU A 303 4.20 44.97 3.41
N ALA A 304 2.97 44.52 3.70
CA ALA A 304 2.68 43.75 4.90
C ALA A 304 3.29 42.34 4.89
N SER A 305 3.29 41.69 6.06
CA SER A 305 3.65 40.26 6.25
C SER A 305 5.15 39.93 6.08
N VAL A 306 5.49 39.07 5.12
CA VAL A 306 6.82 38.43 5.01
C VAL A 306 7.91 39.42 4.58
N TRP A 307 7.50 40.49 3.91
CA TRP A 307 8.35 41.53 3.32
C TRP A 307 8.94 42.52 4.33
N GLY A 308 8.37 42.60 5.54
CA GLY A 308 8.89 43.42 6.64
C GLY A 308 10.18 42.84 7.26
N ASN A 309 10.42 41.54 7.12
CA ASN A 309 11.64 40.91 7.59
C ASN A 309 12.76 41.11 6.57
N ALA A 310 13.79 41.88 6.94
CA ALA A 310 14.90 42.22 6.05
C ALA A 310 15.63 40.98 5.50
N SER A 311 15.97 40.01 6.35
CA SER A 311 16.69 38.81 5.90
C SER A 311 15.86 37.96 4.94
N ARG A 312 14.55 37.82 5.19
CA ARG A 312 13.67 37.03 4.30
C ARG A 312 13.42 37.75 2.98
N ARG A 313 13.14 39.06 3.01
CA ARG A 313 12.98 39.88 1.82
C ARG A 313 14.24 39.85 0.95
N ASP A 314 15.40 40.09 1.54
CA ASP A 314 16.69 40.09 0.83
C ASP A 314 16.90 38.74 0.13
N PHE A 315 16.64 37.62 0.83
CA PHE A 315 16.73 36.27 0.25
C PHE A 315 15.76 36.06 -0.92
N ASP A 316 14.47 36.39 -0.73
CA ASP A 316 13.43 36.19 -1.75
C ASP A 316 13.69 37.04 -3.01
N VAL A 317 14.18 38.28 -2.84
CA VAL A 317 14.56 39.15 -3.97
C VAL A 317 15.84 38.67 -4.66
N THR A 318 16.84 38.21 -3.92
CA THR A 318 18.04 37.60 -4.53
C THR A 318 17.64 36.42 -5.41
N LEU A 319 16.71 35.57 -4.95
CA LEU A 319 16.19 34.46 -5.74
C LEU A 319 15.42 34.95 -6.99
N ALA A 320 14.64 36.03 -6.87
CA ALA A 320 13.95 36.65 -8.01
C ALA A 320 14.93 37.23 -9.05
N LEU A 321 16.00 37.90 -8.62
CA LEU A 321 17.07 38.37 -9.50
C LEU A 321 17.76 37.21 -10.22
N GLN A 322 17.99 36.09 -9.52
CA GLN A 322 18.49 34.86 -10.16
C GLN A 322 17.50 34.35 -11.21
N ALA A 323 16.21 34.28 -10.88
CA ALA A 323 15.17 33.85 -11.81
C ALA A 323 15.12 34.75 -13.06
N LEU A 324 15.24 36.07 -12.93
CA LEU A 324 15.28 37.02 -14.06
C LEU A 324 16.44 36.75 -15.02
N ARG A 325 17.58 36.27 -14.51
CA ARG A 325 18.75 35.90 -15.34
C ARG A 325 18.63 34.54 -16.01
N PHE A 326 17.70 33.68 -15.60
CA PHE A 326 17.55 32.36 -16.20
C PHE A 326 17.07 32.45 -17.65
N LYS A 327 17.74 31.74 -18.55
CA LYS A 327 17.40 31.72 -19.98
C LYS A 327 16.60 30.48 -20.38
N SER A 328 15.45 30.71 -21.01
CA SER A 328 14.67 29.65 -21.66
C SER A 328 15.50 28.99 -22.77
N GLY A 329 15.44 27.67 -22.87
CA GLY A 329 16.20 26.85 -23.81
C GLY A 329 17.62 26.49 -23.35
N GLN A 330 18.16 27.14 -22.31
CA GLN A 330 19.45 26.78 -21.71
C GLN A 330 19.28 26.08 -20.36
N GLN A 331 18.56 26.73 -19.44
CA GLN A 331 18.44 26.26 -18.04
C GLN A 331 17.09 25.61 -17.75
N TYR A 332 16.06 25.92 -18.53
CA TYR A 332 14.73 25.33 -18.46
C TYR A 332 14.04 25.45 -19.82
N ARG A 333 12.95 24.73 -20.02
CA ARG A 333 12.08 24.82 -21.20
C ARG A 333 10.65 25.04 -20.77
N VAL A 334 9.89 25.78 -21.57
CA VAL A 334 8.43 25.88 -21.44
C VAL A 334 7.78 24.87 -22.40
N ALA A 335 7.00 23.93 -21.88
CA ALA A 335 6.24 22.94 -22.64
C ALA A 335 4.84 22.79 -22.01
N ASP A 336 3.78 22.81 -22.83
CA ASP A 336 2.39 22.63 -22.38
C ASP A 336 1.96 23.49 -21.17
N GLN A 337 2.36 24.77 -21.16
CA GLN A 337 2.17 25.70 -20.02
C GLN A 337 2.77 25.16 -18.71
N GLN A 338 3.90 24.46 -18.79
CA GLN A 338 4.69 24.02 -17.64
C GLN A 338 6.17 24.28 -17.88
N ILE A 339 6.91 24.45 -16.79
CA ILE A 339 8.35 24.63 -16.79
C ILE A 339 9.02 23.29 -16.52
N GLU A 340 9.87 22.87 -17.46
CA GLU A 340 10.66 21.65 -17.37
C GLU A 340 12.14 21.99 -17.19
N PHE A 341 12.73 21.47 -16.12
CA PHE A 341 14.17 21.53 -15.90
C PHE A 341 14.88 20.32 -16.52
N PRO A 342 16.11 20.47 -17.03
CA PRO A 342 16.92 19.35 -17.49
C PRO A 342 17.10 18.27 -16.40
N PRO A 343 17.26 16.98 -16.76
CA PRO A 343 17.51 15.92 -15.81
C PRO A 343 18.76 16.23 -14.96
N GLY A 344 18.63 16.19 -13.63
CA GLY A 344 19.72 16.51 -12.70
C GLY A 344 19.80 17.98 -12.27
N ALA A 345 19.05 18.88 -12.89
CA ALA A 345 18.95 20.29 -12.49
C ALA A 345 17.76 20.52 -11.54
N ALA A 346 17.78 19.87 -10.37
CA ALA A 346 16.73 20.06 -9.38
C ALA A 346 16.76 21.51 -8.85
N GLN A 347 15.65 22.23 -9.01
CA GLN A 347 15.44 23.58 -8.47
C GLN A 347 14.43 23.55 -7.34
N SER A 348 14.43 24.59 -6.51
CA SER A 348 13.44 24.75 -5.45
C SER A 348 12.04 25.06 -6.02
N ASP A 349 11.00 24.79 -5.24
CA ASP A 349 9.62 25.13 -5.61
C ASP A 349 9.47 26.65 -5.81
N GLU A 350 10.19 27.46 -5.02
CA GLU A 350 10.21 28.93 -5.11
C GLU A 350 10.79 29.43 -6.43
N MET A 351 11.91 28.85 -6.89
CA MET A 351 12.50 29.19 -8.20
C MET A 351 11.53 28.82 -9.33
N LEU A 352 10.88 27.66 -9.24
CA LEU A 352 9.85 27.27 -10.20
C LEU A 352 8.70 28.29 -10.24
N HIS A 353 8.16 28.71 -9.09
CA HIS A 353 7.06 29.67 -9.04
C HIS A 353 7.44 31.05 -9.59
N LEU A 354 8.67 31.51 -9.36
CA LEU A 354 9.20 32.75 -9.93
C LEU A 354 9.25 32.67 -11.47
N LEU A 355 9.78 31.57 -12.00
CA LEU A 355 9.82 31.38 -13.45
C LEU A 355 8.39 31.23 -14.03
N GLU A 356 7.48 30.53 -13.35
CA GLU A 356 6.08 30.41 -13.78
C GLU A 356 5.40 31.78 -13.90
N VAL A 357 5.56 32.65 -12.90
CA VAL A 357 5.02 34.01 -12.96
C VAL A 357 5.67 34.82 -14.06
N ARG A 358 7.00 34.73 -14.23
CA ARG A 358 7.74 35.45 -15.28
C ARG A 358 7.29 35.07 -16.68
N GLU A 359 7.08 33.78 -16.93
CA GLU A 359 6.63 33.26 -18.22
C GLU A 359 5.09 33.38 -18.42
N GLY A 360 4.36 33.96 -17.45
CA GLY A 360 2.91 34.13 -17.52
C GLY A 360 2.10 32.83 -17.36
N ILE A 361 2.69 31.81 -16.76
CA ILE A 361 2.14 30.48 -16.56
C ILE A 361 1.37 30.40 -15.22
N PRO A 362 0.27 29.63 -15.11
CA PRO A 362 -0.40 29.39 -13.84
C PRO A 362 0.55 28.75 -12.82
N VAL A 363 0.69 29.39 -11.64
CA VAL A 363 1.60 28.91 -10.60
C VAL A 363 1.11 27.59 -10.04
N THR A 364 2.00 26.60 -10.01
CA THR A 364 1.60 25.23 -9.67
C THR A 364 1.45 25.05 -8.14
N GLY A 365 2.04 25.93 -7.32
CA GLY A 365 1.98 25.91 -5.85
C GLY A 365 2.91 24.88 -5.21
N HIS A 366 2.94 24.78 -3.88
CA HIS A 366 3.88 23.90 -3.17
C HIS A 366 3.42 22.44 -3.17
N ARG A 367 4.38 21.51 -3.31
CA ARG A 367 4.10 20.09 -3.20
C ARG A 367 3.89 19.71 -1.74
N VAL A 368 2.68 19.27 -1.40
CA VAL A 368 2.33 18.84 -0.03
C VAL A 368 1.85 17.40 -0.04
N ILE A 369 2.41 16.58 0.86
CA ILE A 369 1.95 15.22 1.10
C ILE A 369 0.60 15.29 1.82
N ARG A 370 -0.49 14.90 1.14
CA ARG A 370 -1.84 14.86 1.71
C ARG A 370 -2.14 13.58 2.46
N GLY A 371 -1.44 12.50 2.13
CA GLY A 371 -1.57 11.22 2.82
C GLY A 371 -0.46 10.27 2.43
N LYS A 372 -0.06 9.43 3.39
CA LYS A 372 0.95 8.39 3.22
C LYS A 372 0.53 7.14 3.98
N LEU A 373 0.63 5.98 3.33
CA LEU A 373 0.37 4.69 3.97
C LEU A 373 1.17 3.58 3.30
N THR A 374 1.77 2.71 4.10
CA THR A 374 2.46 1.52 3.58
C THR A 374 1.47 0.41 3.25
N TYR A 375 1.83 -0.43 2.29
CA TYR A 375 1.08 -1.62 1.91
C TYR A 375 0.85 -2.54 3.12
N GLN A 376 1.88 -2.72 3.96
CA GLN A 376 1.79 -3.55 5.18
C GLN A 376 0.67 -3.09 6.11
N ARG A 377 0.60 -1.79 6.40
CA ARG A 377 -0.42 -1.24 7.28
C ARG A 377 -1.81 -1.33 6.65
N PHE A 378 -1.93 -1.07 5.36
CA PHE A 378 -3.19 -1.21 4.65
C PHE A 378 -3.79 -2.62 4.79
N PHE A 379 -3.01 -3.67 4.54
CA PHE A 379 -3.52 -5.04 4.66
C PHE A 379 -3.91 -5.40 6.11
N ARG A 380 -3.21 -4.86 7.11
CA ARG A 380 -3.55 -5.09 8.54
C ARG A 380 -4.86 -4.46 8.98
N ARG A 381 -5.42 -3.52 8.19
CA ARG A 381 -6.71 -2.87 8.45
C ARG A 381 -7.91 -3.68 7.95
N TYR A 382 -7.69 -4.73 7.16
CA TYR A 382 -8.77 -5.67 6.87
C TYR A 382 -9.21 -6.40 8.14
N GLU A 383 -10.52 -6.55 8.34
CA GLU A 383 -11.08 -7.34 9.44
C GLU A 383 -10.63 -8.79 9.33
N GLU A 384 -10.71 -9.34 8.12
CA GLU A 384 -10.20 -10.66 7.77
C GLU A 384 -9.31 -10.55 6.53
N LEU A 385 -8.14 -11.21 6.58
CA LEU A 385 -7.17 -11.21 5.50
C LEU A 385 -6.76 -12.66 5.22
N ALA A 386 -6.67 -13.01 3.94
CA ALA A 386 -6.12 -14.27 3.47
C ALA A 386 -5.19 -14.01 2.28
N ALA A 387 -4.38 -14.99 1.90
CA ALA A 387 -3.47 -14.84 0.77
C ALA A 387 -3.31 -16.12 -0.03
N ILE A 388 -3.13 -15.98 -1.34
CA ILE A 388 -2.64 -17.03 -2.22
C ILE A 388 -1.21 -16.67 -2.63
N CYS A 389 -0.30 -17.62 -2.46
CA CYS A 389 1.12 -17.46 -2.71
C CYS A 389 1.57 -18.49 -3.74
N GLY A 390 2.54 -18.11 -4.60
CA GLY A 390 3.19 -19.06 -5.50
C GLY A 390 4.16 -19.97 -4.76
N ASP A 391 4.94 -19.42 -3.82
CA ASP A 391 5.84 -20.21 -2.98
C ASP A 391 5.87 -19.71 -1.53
N LEU A 392 5.50 -20.56 -0.58
CA LEU A 392 5.56 -20.23 0.85
C LEU A 392 6.96 -20.45 1.46
N ARG A 393 7.89 -21.12 0.76
CA ARG A 393 9.24 -21.47 1.24
C ARG A 393 10.13 -20.23 1.37
N GLY A 394 10.06 -19.60 2.53
CA GLY A 394 10.91 -18.47 2.90
C GLY A 394 10.15 -17.27 3.44
N ILE A 395 8.85 -17.16 3.12
CA ILE A 395 7.99 -16.04 3.53
C ILE A 395 7.04 -16.38 4.69
N ARG A 396 6.85 -17.66 5.03
CA ARG A 396 5.95 -18.12 6.13
C ARG A 396 6.12 -17.35 7.43
N SER A 397 7.37 -17.18 7.89
CA SER A 397 7.65 -16.49 9.15
C SER A 397 7.29 -15.01 9.08
N GLU A 398 7.43 -14.39 7.92
CA GLU A 398 7.11 -12.98 7.71
C GLU A 398 5.61 -12.75 7.61
N LEU A 399 4.92 -13.60 6.83
CA LEU A 399 3.47 -13.62 6.73
C LEU A 399 2.82 -13.76 8.12
N TRP A 400 3.35 -14.63 8.96
CA TRP A 400 2.90 -14.77 10.34
C TRP A 400 3.20 -13.54 11.20
N ASN A 401 4.45 -13.06 11.20
CA ASN A 401 4.86 -12.00 12.13
C ASN A 401 4.21 -10.64 11.83
N ILE A 402 4.02 -10.32 10.54
CA ILE A 402 3.47 -9.03 10.09
C ILE A 402 1.95 -9.09 10.01
N TYR A 403 1.40 -10.13 9.37
CA TYR A 403 -0.02 -10.21 9.02
C TYR A 403 -0.81 -11.26 9.82
N GLY A 404 -0.15 -12.13 10.61
CA GLY A 404 -0.82 -13.21 11.33
C GLY A 404 -1.27 -14.38 10.44
N LEU A 405 -0.76 -14.48 9.20
CA LEU A 405 -1.18 -15.49 8.24
C LEU A 405 -0.36 -16.77 8.40
N ALA A 406 -1.03 -17.87 8.75
CA ALA A 406 -0.40 -19.21 8.79
C ALA A 406 -0.30 -19.81 7.38
N GLY A 407 0.81 -20.45 7.05
CA GLY A 407 1.02 -21.05 5.72
C GLY A 407 0.46 -22.46 5.57
N PHE A 408 -0.28 -22.72 4.50
CA PHE A 408 -0.83 -24.02 4.10
C PHE A 408 -0.42 -24.35 2.66
N CYS A 409 0.12 -25.55 2.42
CA CYS A 409 0.44 -26.02 1.07
C CYS A 409 -0.58 -27.08 0.68
N LEU A 410 -1.26 -26.88 -0.45
CA LEU A 410 -2.25 -27.84 -0.99
C LEU A 410 -1.56 -29.08 -1.52
N THR A 411 -0.55 -28.87 -2.35
CA THR A 411 0.36 -29.86 -2.89
C THR A 411 1.59 -29.96 -1.99
N ALA A 412 2.09 -31.19 -1.79
CA ALA A 412 3.44 -31.36 -1.27
C ALA A 412 4.39 -30.68 -2.26
N PRO A 413 5.37 -29.87 -1.83
CA PRO A 413 6.29 -29.27 -2.77
C PRO A 413 6.95 -30.40 -3.56
N ALA A 414 6.65 -30.47 -4.86
CA ALA A 414 7.47 -31.25 -5.78
C ALA A 414 8.92 -30.87 -5.47
N GLY A 415 9.83 -31.84 -5.43
CA GLY A 415 11.23 -31.67 -5.06
C GLY A 415 12.01 -30.80 -6.05
N VAL A 416 11.54 -29.59 -6.31
CA VAL A 416 12.15 -28.57 -7.14
C VAL A 416 13.08 -27.78 -6.22
N ALA A 417 14.37 -27.98 -6.47
CA ALA A 417 15.48 -27.25 -5.87
C ALA A 417 15.25 -25.73 -5.99
N GLU A 418 15.74 -25.01 -4.97
CA GLU A 418 15.66 -23.57 -4.81
C GLU A 418 16.12 -22.79 -6.07
N ALA A 419 15.18 -22.40 -6.93
CA ALA A 419 15.43 -21.46 -8.03
C ALA A 419 15.06 -20.02 -7.62
N GLY A 420 15.62 -19.56 -6.50
CA GLY A 420 15.82 -18.13 -6.29
C GLY A 420 17.22 -17.80 -6.79
N ALA A 421 17.41 -16.66 -7.46
CA ALA A 421 18.75 -16.21 -7.88
C ALA A 421 19.70 -16.25 -6.68
N VAL A 422 20.55 -17.29 -6.66
CA VAL A 422 21.47 -17.53 -5.57
C VAL A 422 22.50 -16.41 -5.64
N PRO A 423 22.62 -15.56 -4.62
CA PRO A 423 23.60 -14.48 -4.66
C PRO A 423 25.00 -15.10 -4.83
N PRO A 424 25.81 -14.61 -5.79
CA PRO A 424 27.12 -15.17 -6.02
C PRO A 424 27.94 -15.14 -4.72
N LEU A 425 28.79 -16.15 -4.56
CA LEU A 425 29.73 -16.19 -3.45
C LEU A 425 30.71 -15.02 -3.58
N GLY A 426 31.11 -14.45 -2.45
CA GLY A 426 32.16 -13.43 -2.47
C GLY A 426 33.51 -14.06 -2.83
N LYS A 427 34.46 -13.24 -3.32
CA LYS A 427 35.83 -13.68 -3.66
C LYS A 427 36.56 -14.45 -2.53
N GLY A 428 36.21 -14.19 -1.27
CA GLY A 428 36.72 -14.93 -0.11
C GLY A 428 36.10 -16.32 0.06
N ASP A 429 34.77 -16.41 -0.03
CA ASP A 429 34.03 -17.67 0.05
C ASP A 429 34.41 -18.61 -1.12
N GLU A 430 34.61 -18.05 -2.32
CA GLU A 430 35.08 -18.82 -3.49
C GLU A 430 36.50 -19.37 -3.33
N ARG A 431 37.38 -18.65 -2.61
CA ARG A 431 38.72 -19.16 -2.28
C ARG A 431 38.62 -20.36 -1.35
N VAL A 432 37.78 -20.29 -0.31
CA VAL A 432 37.55 -21.42 0.61
C VAL A 432 36.98 -22.63 -0.12
N VAL A 433 35.99 -22.44 -1.00
CA VAL A 433 35.44 -23.53 -1.82
C VAL A 433 36.51 -24.15 -2.71
N ARG A 434 37.37 -23.36 -3.34
CA ARG A 434 38.47 -23.88 -4.18
C ARG A 434 39.49 -24.70 -3.39
N ILE A 435 39.90 -24.22 -2.21
CA ILE A 435 40.84 -24.95 -1.34
C ILE A 435 40.25 -26.30 -0.92
N ILE A 436 38.98 -26.33 -0.52
CA ILE A 436 38.32 -27.58 -0.11
C ILE A 436 38.08 -28.50 -1.32
N ALA A 437 37.74 -27.94 -2.49
CA ALA A 437 37.58 -28.71 -3.72
C ALA A 437 38.90 -29.36 -4.18
N ALA A 438 40.04 -28.70 -3.94
CA ALA A 438 41.37 -29.26 -4.21
C ALA A 438 41.70 -30.46 -3.30
N LEU A 439 41.11 -30.54 -2.10
CA LEU A 439 41.25 -31.68 -1.18
C LEU A 439 40.25 -32.80 -1.46
N SER A 440 39.02 -32.45 -1.86
CA SER A 440 37.98 -33.40 -2.25
C SER A 440 36.88 -32.69 -3.04
N GLU A 441 36.55 -33.19 -4.23
CA GLU A 441 35.48 -32.62 -5.06
C GLU A 441 34.12 -32.65 -4.35
N ALA A 442 33.82 -33.75 -3.64
CA ALA A 442 32.62 -33.89 -2.82
C ALA A 442 32.60 -32.91 -1.63
N GLY A 443 33.76 -32.66 -1.03
CA GLY A 443 33.95 -31.64 0.00
C GLY A 443 33.70 -30.23 -0.51
N GLY A 444 34.20 -29.89 -1.70
CA GLY A 444 33.98 -28.60 -2.35
C GLY A 444 32.51 -28.33 -2.65
N LYS A 445 31.78 -29.33 -3.17
CA LYS A 445 30.32 -29.26 -3.40
C LYS A 445 29.55 -29.02 -2.09
N ARG A 446 29.90 -29.74 -1.01
CA ARG A 446 29.28 -29.54 0.32
C ARG A 446 29.60 -28.16 0.91
N ALA A 447 30.86 -27.71 0.83
CA ALA A 447 31.27 -26.40 1.33
C ALA A 447 30.54 -25.25 0.61
N ARG A 448 30.39 -25.36 -0.72
CA ARG A 448 29.62 -24.41 -1.53
C ARG A 448 28.16 -24.36 -1.09
N ALA A 449 27.52 -25.51 -0.90
CA ALA A 449 26.14 -25.58 -0.42
C ALA A 449 25.96 -24.94 0.97
N VAL A 450 26.87 -25.19 1.91
CA VAL A 450 26.83 -24.62 3.27
C VAL A 450 27.01 -23.10 3.24
N LEU A 451 27.98 -22.59 2.46
CA LEU A 451 28.25 -21.16 2.36
C LEU A 451 27.09 -20.40 1.70
N LEU A 452 26.52 -20.97 0.64
CA LEU A 452 25.32 -20.44 -0.01
C LEU A 452 24.12 -20.43 0.96
N ALA A 453 23.87 -21.53 1.67
CA ALA A 453 22.80 -21.61 2.66
C ALA A 453 23.00 -20.59 3.80
N ARG A 454 24.24 -20.37 4.25
CA ARG A 454 24.58 -19.35 5.25
C ARG A 454 24.31 -17.94 4.73
N ARG A 455 24.68 -17.65 3.48
CA ARG A 455 24.51 -16.33 2.85
C ARG A 455 23.04 -16.01 2.58
N ILE A 456 22.27 -16.97 2.07
CA ILE A 456 20.81 -16.88 1.93
C ILE A 456 20.17 -16.59 3.29
N ARG A 457 20.58 -17.32 4.34
CA ARG A 457 20.10 -17.10 5.72
C ARG A 457 20.47 -15.71 6.24
N HIS A 458 21.66 -15.21 5.91
CA HIS A 458 22.12 -13.88 6.32
C HIS A 458 21.35 -12.76 5.61
N LYS A 459 21.18 -12.86 4.28
CA LYS A 459 20.37 -11.92 3.49
C LYS A 459 18.93 -11.86 4.01
N ARG A 460 18.29 -13.03 4.22
CA ARG A 460 16.95 -13.12 4.83
C ARG A 460 16.88 -12.47 6.22
N ARG A 461 17.92 -12.63 7.06
CA ARG A 461 17.99 -11.97 8.38
C ARG A 461 18.15 -10.46 8.26
N ALA A 462 18.94 -9.98 7.30
CA ALA A 462 19.13 -8.56 7.04
C ALA A 462 17.83 -7.92 6.54
N ASP A 463 17.17 -8.53 5.55
CA ASP A 463 15.88 -8.08 5.02
C ASP A 463 14.79 -8.08 6.11
N ALA A 464 14.70 -9.15 6.91
CA ALA A 464 13.77 -9.20 8.04
C ALA A 464 14.06 -8.14 9.12
N ARG A 465 15.33 -7.78 9.35
CA ARG A 465 15.70 -6.68 10.26
C ARG A 465 15.34 -5.33 9.68
N LEU A 466 15.61 -5.10 8.40
CA LEU A 466 15.25 -3.87 7.69
C LEU A 466 13.74 -3.66 7.73
N ARG A 467 12.96 -4.71 7.44
CA ARG A 467 11.48 -4.66 7.46
C ARG A 467 10.91 -4.43 8.86
N ARG A 468 11.46 -5.06 9.90
CA ARG A 468 11.10 -4.72 11.29
C ARG A 468 11.43 -3.28 11.67
N SER A 469 12.52 -2.75 11.13
CA SER A 469 12.93 -1.37 11.36
C SER A 469 12.00 -0.41 10.63
N LEU A 470 11.59 -0.71 9.40
CA LEU A 470 10.57 0.05 8.66
C LEU A 470 9.22 0.09 9.39
N LEU A 471 8.79 -1.02 10.02
CA LEU A 471 7.61 -1.04 10.88
C LEU A 471 7.73 -0.12 12.11
N ARG A 472 8.95 0.06 12.66
CA ARG A 472 9.19 1.04 13.74
C ARG A 472 9.22 2.47 13.21
N TYR A 473 9.82 2.70 12.04
CA TYR A 473 9.82 4.00 11.37
C TYR A 473 8.40 4.44 11.02
N ASP A 474 7.52 3.54 10.60
CA ASP A 474 6.10 3.84 10.35
C ASP A 474 5.37 4.32 11.62
N LYS A 475 5.72 3.75 12.79
CA LYS A 475 5.18 4.18 14.09
C LYS A 475 5.70 5.57 14.49
N GLN A 476 6.95 5.90 14.15
CA GLN A 476 7.52 7.24 14.35
C GLN A 476 6.97 8.27 13.35
N LEU A 477 6.74 7.87 12.10
CA LEU A 477 6.12 8.71 11.07
C LEU A 477 4.68 9.06 11.38
N GLU A 478 3.94 8.21 12.08
CA GLU A 478 2.60 8.52 12.57
C GLU A 478 2.61 9.71 13.53
N ASN A 479 3.60 9.77 14.43
CA ASN A 479 3.77 10.91 15.35
C ASN A 479 4.16 12.21 14.64
N ILE A 480 4.78 12.13 13.46
CA ILE A 480 5.31 13.29 12.73
C ILE A 480 4.35 13.75 11.61
N THR A 481 3.57 12.85 11.02
CA THR A 481 2.82 13.12 9.77
C THR A 481 1.41 12.54 9.70
N ALA A 482 0.92 11.84 10.73
CA ALA A 482 -0.46 11.37 10.71
C ALA A 482 -1.42 12.55 10.92
N PHE A 483 -1.89 13.08 9.80
CA PHE A 483 -3.11 13.90 9.71
C PHE A 483 -3.08 15.27 10.40
N SER A 484 -1.91 15.76 10.86
CA SER A 484 -1.76 17.20 11.04
C SER A 484 -1.53 17.80 9.65
N GLY A 485 -2.49 18.56 9.12
CA GLY A 485 -2.31 19.39 7.93
C GLY A 485 -1.30 20.53 8.14
N ARG A 486 -0.22 20.29 8.88
CA ARG A 486 0.90 21.20 9.06
C ARG A 486 1.90 20.95 7.95
N ALA A 487 2.29 22.02 7.27
CA ALA A 487 3.44 22.01 6.39
C ALA A 487 4.69 21.62 7.20
N GLU A 488 5.60 20.88 6.55
CA GLU A 488 6.93 20.54 7.08
C GLU A 488 7.75 21.79 7.42
#